data_AF-A0A2M7EAP8-F1
#
_entry.id   AF-A0A2M7EAP8-F1
#
_cell.length_a   1.000
_cell.length_b   1.000
_cell.length_c   1.000
_cell.angle_alpha   90.00
_cell.angle_beta   90.00
_cell.angle_gamma   90.00
#
_symmetry.space_group_name_H-M   'P 1'
#
loop_
_entity.id
_entity.type
_entity.pdbx_description
1 polymer ?
#
loop_
_entity_poly.entity_id
_entity_poly.type
_entity_poly.pdbx_seq_one_letter_code
_entity_poly.pdbx_strand_id
1 'polypeptide(L)' 'MKEKEVLKIFQKCGGMLKGHFLLSSGLHSPDYLQV' A
#
# COMPACT_ATOMS: atom_id res chain seq x y z
N MET A 1 5.97 -18.03 -1.09
CA MET A 1 6.23 -16.69 -0.50
C MET A 1 5.24 -16.45 0.60
N LYS A 2 5.69 -15.91 1.74
CA LYS A 2 4.77 -15.52 2.83
C LYS A 2 4.23 -14.12 2.52
N GLU A 3 2.99 -13.81 2.93
CA GLU A 3 2.35 -12.50 2.74
C GLU A 3 3.24 -11.32 3.17
N LYS A 4 3.96 -11.51 4.29
CA LYS A 4 4.94 -10.55 4.83
C LYS A 4 6.11 -10.26 3.87
N GLU A 5 6.50 -11.21 3.03
CA GLU A 5 7.58 -11.01 2.06
C GLU A 5 7.10 -10.18 0.87
N VAL A 6 5.88 -10.43 0.40
CA VAL A 6 5.25 -9.67 -0.68
C VAL A 6 5.10 -8.20 -0.28
N LEU A 7 4.59 -7.92 0.93
CA LEU A 7 4.50 -6.55 1.44
C LEU A 7 5.86 -5.85 1.55
N LYS A 8 6.91 -6.58 1.96
CA LYS A 8 8.27 -6.02 2.02
C LYS A 8 8.80 -5.65 0.64
N ILE A 9 8.47 -6.40 -0.40
CA ILE A 9 8.88 -6.08 -1.78
C ILE A 9 8.19 -4.79 -2.22
N PHE A 10 6.88 -4.66 -2.04
CA PHE A 10 6.17 -3.43 -2.39
C PHE A 10 6.67 -2.20 -1.64
N GLN A 11 7.00 -2.34 -0.35
CA GLN A 11 7.63 -1.27 0.43
C GLN A 11 9.00 -0.88 -0.14
N LYS A 12 9.86 -1.86 -0.45
CA LYS A 12 11.19 -1.60 -1.01
C LYS A 12 11.15 -0.97 -2.41
N CYS A 13 10.17 -1.34 -3.21
CA CYS A 13 9.99 -0.81 -4.56
C CYS A 13 9.29 0.56 -4.59
N GLY A 14 8.86 1.10 -3.45
CA GLY A 14 8.09 2.34 -3.39
C GLY A 14 6.63 2.21 -3.85
N GLY A 15 6.15 0.98 -4.08
CA GLY A 15 4.75 0.70 -4.45
C GLY A 15 3.79 0.78 -3.26
N MET A 16 4.30 0.86 -2.02
CA MET A 16 3.49 1.05 -0.82
C MET A 16 3.66 2.48 -0.29
N LEU A 17 2.59 3.28 -0.35
CA LEU A 17 2.57 4.65 0.13
C LEU A 17 1.90 4.73 1.51
N LYS A 18 2.44 5.62 2.37
CA LYS A 18 1.92 5.96 3.69
C LYS A 18 1.49 7.42 3.71
N GLY A 19 0.26 7.69 4.13
CA GLY A 19 -0.31 9.04 4.07
C GLY A 19 -1.75 9.07 4.52
N HIS A 20 -2.56 9.97 3.96
CA HIS A 20 -4.01 9.97 4.12
C HIS A 20 -4.62 9.96 2.72
N PHE A 21 -5.12 8.80 2.30
CA PHE A 21 -5.66 8.59 0.97
C PHE A 21 -7.18 8.42 1.01
N LEU A 22 -7.87 9.05 0.07
CA LEU A 22 -9.26 8.74 -0.27
C LEU A 22 -9.24 7.65 -1.34
N LEU A 23 -9.76 6.48 -1.00
CA LEU A 23 -9.85 5.35 -1.92
C LEU A 23 -11.00 5.56 -2.90
N SER A 24 -10.99 4.81 -4.01
CA SER A 24 -12.08 4.80 -5.00
C SER A 24 -13.43 4.35 -4.43
N SER A 25 -13.42 3.65 -3.29
CA SER A 25 -14.62 3.30 -2.52
C SER A 25 -15.20 4.46 -1.71
N GLY A 26 -14.54 5.62 -1.68
CA GLY A 26 -14.90 6.75 -0.83
C GLY A 26 -14.41 6.64 0.62
N LEU A 27 -13.71 5.56 0.98
CA LEU A 27 -13.14 5.36 2.31
C LEU A 27 -11.77 6.01 2.46
N HIS A 28 -11.44 6.42 3.67
CA HIS A 28 -10.10 6.89 4.01
C HIS A 28 -9.20 5.73 4.44
N SER A 29 -7.97 5.72 3.93
CA SER A 29 -6.95 4.74 4.31
C SER A 29 -5.60 5.43 4.55
N PRO A 30 -4.84 5.02 5.58
CA PRO A 30 -3.48 5.49 5.80
C PRO A 30 -2.46 4.86 4.83
N ASP A 31 -2.90 3.83 4.11
CA ASP A 31 -2.10 2.98 3.24
C ASP A 31 -2.67 2.96 1.83
N TYR A 32 -1.80 3.11 0.84
CA TYR A 32 -2.17 3.00 -0.57
C TYR A 32 -1.14 2.18 -1.34
N LEU A 33 -1.62 1.14 -2.02
CA LEU A 33 -0.79 0.33 -2.91
C LEU A 33 -0.89 0.92 -4.33
N GLN A 34 0.21 1.47 -4.82
CA GLN A 34 0.32 1.99 -6.16
C GLN A 34 0.89 0.89 -7.08
N VAL A 35 0.14 0.58 -8.15
CA VAL A 35 0.53 -0.36 -9.22
C VAL A 35 1.18 0.37 -10.39
#